data_AF-A0A0G0L8V7-F1
#
_entry.id   AF-A0A0G0L8V7-F1
#
_cell.length_a   1.000
_cell.length_b   1.000
_cell.length_c   1.000
_cell.angle_alpha   90.00
_cell.angle_beta   90.00
_cell.angle_gamma   90.00
#
_symmetry.space_group_name_H-M   'P 1'
#
loop_
_entity.id
_entity.type
_entity.pdbx_description
1 polymer ?
#
loop_
_entity_poly.entity_id
_entity_poly.type
_entity_poly.pdbx_seq_one_letter_code
_entity_poly.pdbx_strand_id
1 'polypeptide(L)'
;MKVLKKVKSIEVKRAFIVSDFISAKKDRRKHLNFVPENIFKQKLKRAHKKAMRLKESQLDKIIENEYKKRLVAYNNNNWYLGEVKTNEIGVWKRAGDLPLSWTNGSLVETARKVKYAIEHNPKLLKKRSRYSIPNMLKMNIHLLQKEKYLLPIIFKGGTGTKGRKRLKRQMKGDIDDGCMRSIALAISGKKILYVYIGFPKK
;
A
#
# COMPACT_ATOMS: atom_id res chain seq x y z
N MET A 1 -0.32 -17.02 -3.18
CA MET A 1 -0.20 -15.88 -4.09
C MET A 1 -0.34 -16.37 -5.52
N LYS A 2 -1.29 -15.82 -6.28
CA LYS A 2 -1.60 -16.21 -7.66
C LYS A 2 -1.23 -15.06 -8.59
N VAL A 3 -0.44 -15.33 -9.63
CA VAL A 3 -0.11 -14.38 -10.69
C VAL A 3 -1.17 -14.46 -11.78
N LEU A 4 -1.65 -13.32 -12.26
CA LEU A 4 -2.68 -13.23 -13.30
C LEU A 4 -2.11 -12.72 -14.62
N LYS A 5 -1.37 -11.60 -14.59
CA LYS A 5 -0.91 -10.94 -15.82
C LYS A 5 0.42 -10.21 -15.59
N LYS A 6 1.36 -10.33 -16.52
CA LYS A 6 2.60 -9.54 -16.52
C LYS A 6 2.31 -8.07 -16.86
N VAL A 7 2.95 -7.14 -16.16
CA VAL A 7 2.83 -5.70 -16.39
C VAL A 7 4.19 -5.02 -16.46
N LYS A 8 4.25 -3.85 -17.09
CA LYS A 8 5.47 -3.05 -17.20
C LYS A 8 5.75 -2.31 -15.88
N SER A 9 7.03 -2.08 -15.56
CA SER A 9 7.48 -1.30 -14.39
C SER A 9 6.81 0.08 -14.29
N ILE A 10 6.65 0.75 -15.44
CA ILE A 10 6.00 2.06 -15.51
C ILE A 10 4.58 2.07 -14.93
N GLU A 11 3.82 0.97 -15.03
CA GLU A 11 2.48 0.90 -14.46
C GLU A 11 2.52 0.90 -12.92
N VAL A 12 3.48 0.18 -12.34
CA VAL A 12 3.68 0.13 -10.88
C VAL A 12 4.17 1.47 -10.34
N LYS A 13 5.10 2.13 -11.07
CA LYS A 13 5.55 3.49 -10.77
C LYS A 13 4.38 4.48 -10.80
N ARG A 14 3.51 4.38 -11.80
CA ARG A 14 2.28 5.19 -11.89
C ARG A 14 1.33 4.93 -10.73
N ALA A 15 1.10 3.67 -10.36
CA ALA A 15 0.26 3.33 -9.20
C ALA A 15 0.79 3.95 -7.90
N PHE A 16 2.11 3.86 -7.69
CA PHE A 16 2.77 4.49 -6.55
C PHE A 16 2.57 6.02 -6.54
N ILE A 17 2.83 6.68 -7.67
CA ILE A 17 2.70 8.15 -7.79
C ILE A 17 1.25 8.62 -7.70
N VAL A 18 0.28 7.91 -8.30
CA VAL A 18 -1.14 8.23 -8.17
C VAL A 18 -1.57 8.17 -6.70
N SER A 19 -1.17 7.11 -5.98
CA SER A 19 -1.44 7.02 -4.55
C SER A 19 -0.78 8.13 -3.75
N ASP A 20 0.40 8.60 -4.17
CA ASP A 20 1.08 9.71 -3.51
C ASP A 20 0.36 11.04 -3.73
N PHE A 21 -0.07 11.32 -4.96
CA PHE A 21 -0.77 12.54 -5.34
C PHE A 21 -2.14 12.72 -4.69
N ILE A 22 -2.84 11.63 -4.37
CA ILE A 22 -4.13 11.72 -3.65
C ILE A 22 -3.94 11.94 -2.14
N SER A 23 -2.75 11.67 -1.61
CA SER A 23 -2.46 11.83 -0.18
C SER A 23 -2.26 13.31 0.16
N ALA A 24 -2.81 13.76 1.28
CA ALA A 24 -2.58 15.12 1.75
C ALA A 24 -1.16 15.23 2.34
N LYS A 25 -0.41 16.26 1.92
CA LYS A 25 0.83 16.69 2.60
C LYS A 25 0.46 17.81 3.57
N LYS A 26 0.46 17.55 4.88
CA LYS A 26 0.48 18.59 5.92
C LYS A 26 1.68 18.31 6.82
N ASP A 27 2.52 19.31 7.07
CA ASP A 27 3.68 19.25 7.97
C ASP A 27 4.63 18.07 7.70
N ARG A 28 5.02 17.89 6.42
CA ARG A 28 5.87 16.77 5.94
C ARG A 28 5.29 15.35 6.15
N ARG A 29 4.06 15.20 6.66
CA ARG A 29 3.41 13.91 6.93
C ARG A 29 2.27 13.62 5.95
N LYS A 30 2.42 12.53 5.19
CA LYS A 30 1.43 12.06 4.20
C LYS A 30 0.32 11.24 4.86
N HIS A 31 -0.92 11.70 4.77
CA HIS A 31 -2.09 10.95 5.21
C HIS A 31 -3.28 11.17 4.27
N LEU A 32 -4.19 10.21 4.22
CA LEU A 32 -5.43 10.37 3.47
C LEU A 32 -6.45 11.04 4.40
N ASN A 33 -6.74 12.31 4.12
CA ASN A 33 -7.81 13.03 4.82
C ASN A 33 -9.17 12.43 4.47
N PHE A 34 -10.11 12.58 5.39
CA PHE A 34 -11.52 12.40 5.06
C PHE A 34 -11.91 13.43 4.00
N VAL A 35 -12.44 12.96 2.88
CA VAL A 35 -12.87 13.73 1.69
C VAL A 35 -14.05 13.03 1.00
N PRO A 36 -15.24 13.65 0.89
CA PRO A 36 -16.42 13.00 0.29
C PRO A 36 -16.12 12.22 -1.02
N GLU A 37 -16.86 11.13 -1.28
CA GLU A 37 -16.54 10.20 -2.38
C GLU A 37 -16.40 10.90 -3.75
N ASN A 38 -17.26 11.89 -4.03
CA ASN A 38 -17.17 12.73 -5.23
C ASN A 38 -15.83 13.49 -5.31
N ILE A 39 -15.38 14.09 -4.21
CA ILE A 39 -14.08 14.76 -4.10
C ILE A 39 -12.93 13.76 -4.24
N PHE A 40 -13.06 12.58 -3.65
CA PHE A 40 -12.07 11.50 -3.80
C PHE A 40 -11.92 11.08 -5.27
N LYS A 41 -13.04 10.83 -5.97
CA LYS A 41 -13.06 10.50 -7.40
C LYS A 41 -12.45 11.60 -8.26
N GLN A 42 -12.74 12.86 -7.97
CA GLN A 42 -12.13 14.00 -8.67
C GLN A 42 -10.61 14.06 -8.45
N LYS A 43 -10.14 13.90 -7.21
CA LYS A 43 -8.70 13.84 -6.88
C LYS A 43 -8.02 12.69 -7.59
N LEU A 44 -8.63 11.51 -7.58
CA LEU A 44 -8.14 10.32 -8.27
C LEU A 44 -8.03 10.56 -9.79
N LYS A 45 -9.08 11.11 -10.42
CA LYS A 45 -9.07 11.46 -11.85
C LYS A 45 -7.96 12.44 -12.20
N ARG A 46 -7.76 13.48 -11.38
CA ARG A 46 -6.67 14.47 -11.56
C ARG A 46 -5.30 13.82 -11.40
N ALA A 47 -5.11 13.02 -10.34
CA ALA A 47 -3.86 12.30 -10.07
C ALA A 47 -3.52 11.34 -11.21
N HIS A 48 -4.51 10.59 -11.70
CA HIS A 48 -4.37 9.69 -12.83
C HIS A 48 -3.95 10.44 -14.11
N LYS A 49 -4.67 11.50 -14.47
CA LYS A 49 -4.35 12.34 -15.65
C LYS A 49 -2.92 12.88 -15.56
N LYS A 50 -2.50 13.32 -14.38
CA LYS A 50 -1.13 13.82 -14.14
C LYS A 50 -0.09 12.70 -14.31
N ALA A 51 -0.28 11.55 -13.66
CA ALA A 51 0.68 10.44 -13.70
C ALA A 51 0.83 9.83 -15.10
N MET A 52 -0.26 9.77 -15.88
CA MET A 52 -0.24 9.19 -17.23
C MET A 52 0.52 10.04 -18.25
N ARG A 53 0.62 11.36 -18.03
CA ARG A 53 1.39 12.29 -18.86
C ARG A 53 2.90 12.20 -18.64
N LEU A 54 3.33 11.59 -17.54
CA LEU A 54 4.74 11.48 -17.20
C LEU A 54 5.38 10.31 -17.96
N LYS A 55 6.56 10.57 -18.53
CA LYS A 55 7.48 9.56 -19.05
C LYS A 55 8.09 8.77 -17.89
N GLU A 56 8.60 7.57 -18.16
CA GLU A 56 9.22 6.73 -17.12
C GLU A 56 10.39 7.42 -16.42
N SER A 57 11.25 8.13 -17.17
CA SER A 57 12.36 8.91 -16.60
C SER A 57 11.90 10.03 -15.65
N GLN A 58 10.73 10.63 -15.89
CA GLN A 58 10.17 11.65 -15.00
C GLN A 58 9.58 11.02 -13.74
N LEU A 59 8.92 9.86 -13.88
CA LEU A 59 8.46 9.08 -12.73
C LEU A 59 9.65 8.67 -11.86
N ASP A 60 10.75 8.23 -12.47
CA ASP A 60 11.96 7.82 -11.77
C ASP A 60 12.55 8.97 -10.95
N LYS A 61 12.70 10.15 -11.55
CA LYS A 61 13.15 11.35 -10.82
C LYS A 61 12.25 11.68 -9.61
N ILE A 62 10.93 11.61 -9.76
CA ILE A 62 10.00 11.88 -8.65
C ILE A 62 10.17 10.85 -7.53
N ILE A 63 10.28 9.56 -7.88
CA ILE A 63 10.43 8.48 -6.90
C ILE A 63 11.81 8.54 -6.25
N GLU A 64 12.87 8.83 -7.00
CA GLU A 64 14.24 8.88 -6.49
C GLU A 64 14.40 9.92 -5.38
N ASN A 65 13.88 11.13 -5.62
CA ASN A 65 14.03 12.28 -4.74
C ASN A 65 13.59 11.99 -3.29
N GLU A 66 12.50 11.23 -3.10
CA GLU A 66 11.97 10.90 -1.77
C GLU A 66 12.17 9.41 -1.39
N TYR A 67 12.37 8.52 -2.37
CA TYR A 67 12.27 7.07 -2.21
C TYR A 67 13.28 6.27 -3.06
N LYS A 68 14.54 6.70 -3.14
CA LYS A 68 15.62 6.02 -3.89
C LYS A 68 15.63 4.47 -3.78
N LYS A 69 15.47 3.92 -2.58
CA LYS A 69 15.41 2.45 -2.37
C LYS A 69 14.22 1.79 -3.06
N ARG A 70 13.05 2.46 -3.11
CA ARG A 70 11.87 1.96 -3.83
C ARG A 70 12.12 1.97 -5.33
N LEU A 71 12.72 3.04 -5.86
CA LEU A 71 13.03 3.12 -7.28
C LEU A 71 13.92 1.94 -7.73
N VAL A 72 15.02 1.69 -7.01
CA VAL A 72 15.91 0.55 -7.29
C VAL A 72 15.14 -0.76 -7.25
N ALA A 73 14.32 -0.98 -6.22
CA ALA A 73 13.50 -2.18 -6.13
C ALA A 73 12.48 -2.28 -7.29
N TYR A 74 11.85 -1.19 -7.70
CA TYR A 74 10.90 -1.17 -8.81
C TYR A 74 11.56 -1.49 -10.14
N ASN A 75 12.77 -1.01 -10.37
CA ASN A 75 13.52 -1.26 -11.60
C ASN A 75 14.10 -2.68 -11.65
N ASN A 76 14.41 -3.28 -10.50
CA ASN A 76 15.06 -4.60 -10.41
C ASN A 76 14.08 -5.77 -10.23
N ASN A 77 12.78 -5.56 -10.49
CA ASN A 77 11.76 -6.61 -10.42
C ASN A 77 10.99 -6.74 -11.74
N ASN A 78 10.57 -7.97 -12.04
CA ASN A 78 9.49 -8.27 -12.95
C ASN A 78 8.16 -8.09 -12.22
N TRP A 79 7.21 -7.40 -12.86
CA TRP A 79 5.94 -7.01 -12.23
C TRP A 79 4.75 -7.75 -12.82
N TYR A 80 3.81 -8.08 -11.95
CA TYR A 80 2.58 -8.78 -12.31
C TYR A 80 1.39 -8.23 -11.55
N LEU A 81 0.22 -8.22 -12.17
CA LEU A 81 -1.05 -8.18 -11.45
C LEU A 81 -1.34 -9.58 -10.92
N GLY A 82 -1.85 -9.65 -9.69
CA GLY A 82 -2.15 -10.91 -9.04
C GLY A 82 -3.12 -10.81 -7.87
N GLU A 83 -3.40 -11.96 -7.29
CA GLU A 83 -4.26 -12.13 -6.12
C GLU A 83 -3.47 -12.72 -4.96
N VAL A 84 -3.71 -12.21 -3.77
CA VAL A 84 -3.05 -12.68 -2.55
C VAL A 84 -4.03 -12.82 -1.40
N LYS A 85 -3.89 -13.89 -0.61
CA LYS A 85 -4.69 -14.06 0.61
C LYS A 85 -4.11 -13.19 1.72
N THR A 86 -4.96 -12.59 2.55
CA THR A 86 -4.54 -11.70 3.65
C THR A 86 -3.76 -12.42 4.76
N ASN A 87 -3.81 -13.75 4.82
CA ASN A 87 -2.99 -14.56 5.70
C ASN A 87 -1.60 -14.92 5.12
N GLU A 88 -1.35 -14.67 3.83
CA GLU A 88 -0.08 -14.98 3.15
C GLU A 88 0.90 -13.80 3.10
N ILE A 89 0.41 -12.58 3.30
CA ILE A 89 1.19 -11.35 3.16
C ILE A 89 1.28 -10.60 4.49
N GLY A 90 2.29 -9.74 4.63
CA GLY A 90 2.45 -8.87 5.80
C GLY A 90 2.75 -7.43 5.42
N VAL A 91 2.44 -6.50 6.31
CA VAL A 91 2.75 -5.07 6.14
C VAL A 91 4.20 -4.77 6.54
N TRP A 92 4.74 -3.64 6.10
CA TRP A 92 6.03 -3.13 6.58
C TRP A 92 6.13 -3.10 8.10
N LYS A 93 7.33 -3.31 8.64
CA LYS A 93 7.57 -3.16 10.07
C LYS A 93 7.17 -1.75 10.51
N ARG A 94 6.36 -1.66 11.56
CA ARG A 94 5.82 -0.39 12.08
C ARG A 94 5.06 0.46 11.04
N ALA A 95 4.46 -0.17 10.02
CA ALA A 95 3.68 0.52 9.02
C ALA A 95 2.63 1.44 9.68
N GLY A 96 2.55 2.70 9.25
CA GLY A 96 1.59 3.65 9.82
C GLY A 96 1.83 4.01 11.29
N ASP A 97 3.06 3.85 11.77
CA ASP A 97 3.46 4.04 13.17
C ASP A 97 2.80 3.03 14.13
N LEU A 98 2.45 1.85 13.62
CA LEU A 98 1.94 0.74 14.43
C LEU A 98 3.05 0.11 15.28
N PRO A 99 2.71 -0.51 16.42
CA PRO A 99 3.66 -1.29 17.21
C PRO A 99 4.33 -2.41 16.38
N LEU A 100 5.61 -2.69 16.65
CA LEU A 100 6.33 -3.76 15.97
C LEU A 100 5.65 -5.13 16.18
N SER A 101 5.18 -5.39 17.41
CA SER A 101 4.44 -6.60 17.78
C SER A 101 3.12 -6.78 17.00
N TRP A 102 2.59 -5.71 16.41
CA TRP A 102 1.38 -5.77 15.60
C TRP A 102 1.69 -6.09 14.15
N THR A 103 2.86 -5.68 13.67
CA THR A 103 3.30 -5.84 12.27
C THR A 103 4.18 -7.08 12.04
N ASN A 104 4.52 -7.85 13.09
CA ASN A 104 5.31 -9.08 12.99
C ASN A 104 4.55 -10.29 12.40
N GLY A 105 3.25 -10.16 12.18
CA GLY A 105 2.37 -11.24 11.71
C GLY A 105 1.93 -11.10 10.26
N SER A 106 0.85 -11.80 9.95
CA SER A 106 0.10 -11.64 8.70
C SER A 106 -0.67 -10.32 8.66
N LEU A 107 -1.15 -9.93 7.48
CA LEU A 107 -2.01 -8.76 7.32
C LEU A 107 -3.32 -8.94 8.10
N VAL A 108 -3.93 -10.13 8.08
CA VAL A 108 -5.17 -10.40 8.85
C VAL A 108 -4.96 -10.26 10.36
N GLU A 109 -3.84 -10.73 10.90
CA GLU A 109 -3.50 -10.55 12.32
C GLU A 109 -3.27 -9.08 12.67
N THR A 110 -2.59 -8.35 11.79
CA THR A 110 -2.38 -6.91 11.94
C THR A 110 -3.73 -6.19 11.95
N ALA A 111 -4.61 -6.52 11.01
CA ALA A 111 -5.93 -5.94 10.87
C ALA A 111 -6.81 -6.19 12.10
N ARG A 112 -6.79 -7.40 12.68
CA ARG A 112 -7.52 -7.71 13.91
C ARG A 112 -7.11 -6.81 15.08
N LYS A 113 -5.80 -6.63 15.29
CA LYS A 113 -5.28 -5.75 16.36
C LYS A 113 -5.66 -4.29 16.14
N VAL A 114 -5.57 -3.83 14.90
CA VAL A 114 -5.97 -2.46 14.53
C VAL A 114 -7.47 -2.25 14.69
N LYS A 115 -8.31 -3.20 14.24
CA LYS A 115 -9.78 -3.16 14.42
C LYS A 115 -10.14 -3.03 15.89
N TYR A 116 -9.59 -3.92 16.73
CA TYR A 116 -9.81 -3.88 18.17
C TYR A 116 -9.46 -2.51 18.76
N ALA A 117 -8.32 -1.93 18.38
CA ALA A 117 -7.91 -0.62 18.86
C ALA A 117 -8.80 0.53 18.35
N ILE A 118 -9.29 0.47 17.10
CA ILE A 118 -10.26 1.46 16.59
C ILE A 118 -11.56 1.43 17.41
N GLU A 119 -12.02 0.24 17.81
CA GLU A 119 -13.29 0.04 18.49
C GLU A 119 -13.21 0.33 20.00
N HIS A 120 -12.13 -0.06 20.68
CA HIS A 120 -12.06 -0.07 22.14
C HIS A 120 -11.08 0.94 22.73
N ASN A 121 -9.97 1.22 22.04
CA ASN A 121 -8.97 2.17 22.56
C ASN A 121 -8.18 2.85 21.44
N PRO A 122 -8.76 3.86 20.75
CA PRO A 122 -8.13 4.53 19.62
C PRO A 122 -6.81 5.23 19.98
N LYS A 123 -6.59 5.52 21.26
CA LYS A 123 -5.38 6.18 21.75
C LYS A 123 -4.13 5.31 21.56
N LEU A 124 -4.28 3.98 21.50
CA LEU A 124 -3.20 3.03 21.16
C LEU A 124 -2.63 3.24 19.75
N LEU A 125 -3.44 3.75 18.82
CA LEU A 125 -3.02 4.06 17.46
C LEU A 125 -2.38 5.44 17.41
N LYS A 126 -1.24 5.59 16.74
CA LYS A 126 -0.67 6.91 16.43
C LYS A 126 -1.48 7.62 15.34
N LYS A 127 -1.32 8.95 15.25
CA LYS A 127 -2.08 9.85 14.37
C LYS A 127 -2.33 9.28 12.97
N ARG A 128 -1.29 8.77 12.29
CA ARG A 128 -1.41 8.27 10.92
C ARG A 128 -2.39 7.09 10.79
N SER A 129 -2.20 6.02 11.57
CA SER A 129 -3.11 4.86 11.55
C SER A 129 -4.49 5.18 12.12
N ARG A 130 -4.53 6.00 13.19
CA ARG A 130 -5.78 6.42 13.86
C ARG A 130 -6.74 7.16 12.92
N TYR A 131 -6.23 7.96 11.99
CA TYR A 131 -7.09 8.69 11.05
C TYR A 131 -7.20 7.98 9.68
N SER A 132 -6.10 7.51 9.11
CA SER A 132 -6.12 7.00 7.73
C SER A 132 -7.01 5.76 7.57
N ILE A 133 -6.94 4.82 8.52
CA ILE A 133 -7.66 3.55 8.41
C ILE A 133 -9.17 3.75 8.61
N PRO A 134 -9.65 4.43 9.67
CA PRO A 134 -11.07 4.74 9.80
C PRO A 134 -11.64 5.55 8.64
N ASN A 135 -10.89 6.54 8.12
CA ASN A 135 -11.34 7.31 6.96
C ASN A 135 -11.52 6.42 5.73
N MET A 136 -10.57 5.52 5.44
CA MET A 136 -10.70 4.58 4.33
C MET A 136 -11.93 3.67 4.48
N LEU A 137 -12.17 3.17 5.70
CA LEU A 137 -13.33 2.32 6.01
C LEU A 137 -14.66 3.04 5.79
N LYS A 138 -14.75 4.32 6.15
CA LYS A 138 -15.99 5.11 6.05
C LYS A 138 -16.38 5.52 4.63
N MET A 139 -15.46 5.55 3.68
CA MET A 139 -15.68 6.35 2.45
C MET A 139 -15.46 5.63 1.13
N ASN A 140 -14.35 4.89 1.01
CA ASN A 140 -13.81 4.53 -0.30
C ASN A 140 -13.38 3.07 -0.38
N ILE A 141 -13.75 2.25 0.61
CA ILE A 141 -13.27 0.88 0.74
C ILE A 141 -13.60 0.04 -0.51
N HIS A 142 -14.75 0.28 -1.13
CA HIS A 142 -15.19 -0.36 -2.37
C HIS A 142 -14.36 0.05 -3.60
N LEU A 143 -13.79 1.26 -3.58
CA LEU A 143 -12.99 1.79 -4.69
C LEU A 143 -11.55 1.26 -4.68
N LEU A 144 -10.99 0.94 -3.50
CA LEU A 144 -9.58 0.54 -3.34
C LEU A 144 -9.18 -0.74 -4.09
N GLN A 145 -10.15 -1.58 -4.46
CA GLN A 145 -9.91 -2.82 -5.21
C GLN A 145 -10.45 -2.77 -6.65
N LYS A 146 -11.23 -1.75 -7.01
CA LYS A 146 -11.73 -1.53 -8.38
C LYS A 146 -10.75 -0.70 -9.21
N GLU A 147 -10.04 0.23 -8.57
CA GLU A 147 -9.08 1.10 -9.24
C GLU A 147 -7.68 0.47 -9.25
N LYS A 148 -7.17 0.15 -10.45
CA LYS A 148 -5.87 -0.52 -10.61
C LYS A 148 -4.70 0.31 -10.07
N TYR A 149 -4.81 1.65 -10.05
CA TYR A 149 -3.76 2.52 -9.52
C TYR A 149 -3.82 2.69 -7.99
N LEU A 150 -4.82 2.10 -7.34
CA LEU A 150 -4.94 2.05 -5.88
C LEU A 150 -4.61 0.68 -5.29
N LEU A 151 -4.30 -0.31 -6.13
CA LEU A 151 -3.91 -1.64 -5.68
C LEU A 151 -2.60 -1.56 -4.86
N PRO A 152 -2.48 -2.34 -3.77
CA PRO A 152 -1.22 -2.45 -3.03
C PRO A 152 -0.08 -2.95 -3.92
N ILE A 153 1.13 -2.47 -3.64
CA ILE A 153 2.36 -2.93 -4.27
C ILE A 153 3.07 -3.85 -3.28
N ILE A 154 3.28 -5.10 -3.67
CA ILE A 154 3.91 -6.12 -2.86
C ILE A 154 5.15 -6.67 -3.54
N PHE A 155 6.18 -6.98 -2.76
CA PHE A 155 7.31 -7.79 -3.20
C PHE A 155 7.13 -9.23 -2.76
N LYS A 156 7.70 -10.18 -3.49
CA LYS A 156 7.95 -11.53 -2.95
C LYS A 156 8.69 -11.40 -1.61
N GLY A 157 8.28 -12.19 -0.62
CA GLY A 157 8.79 -12.12 0.75
C GLY A 157 10.32 -12.07 0.82
N GLY A 158 10.86 -11.15 1.61
CA GLY A 158 12.31 -10.98 1.79
C GLY A 158 13.02 -10.26 0.64
N THR A 159 12.31 -9.85 -0.41
CA THR A 159 12.89 -9.16 -1.59
C THR A 159 12.52 -7.67 -1.64
N GLY A 160 12.85 -7.00 -2.75
CA GLY A 160 12.55 -5.57 -2.95
C GLY A 160 13.18 -4.65 -1.91
N THR A 161 12.36 -3.82 -1.26
CA THR A 161 12.83 -2.86 -0.22
C THR A 161 13.20 -3.51 1.11
N LYS A 162 12.93 -4.81 1.28
CA LYS A 162 13.23 -5.58 2.50
C LYS A 162 12.66 -4.95 3.78
N GLY A 163 11.54 -4.23 3.76
CA GLY A 163 11.09 -3.57 4.99
C GLY A 163 10.40 -4.46 6.02
N ARG A 164 10.33 -5.77 5.77
CA ARG A 164 10.09 -6.80 6.80
C ARG A 164 11.36 -7.54 7.25
N LYS A 165 12.56 -7.06 6.86
CA LYS A 165 13.85 -7.61 7.33
C LYS A 165 13.89 -7.65 8.86
N ARG A 166 14.35 -8.78 9.41
CA ARG A 166 14.47 -9.08 10.86
C ARG A 166 13.15 -9.33 11.60
N LEU A 167 12.01 -9.39 10.91
CA LEU A 167 10.80 -9.94 11.52
C LEU A 167 10.96 -11.46 11.67
N LYS A 168 10.51 -12.00 12.81
CA LYS A 168 10.66 -13.43 13.11
C LYS A 168 9.88 -14.27 12.10
N ARG A 169 8.67 -13.84 11.75
CA ARG A 169 7.81 -14.54 10.80
C ARG A 169 7.99 -14.02 9.38
N GLN A 170 8.44 -14.90 8.49
CA GLN A 170 8.48 -14.66 7.06
C GLN A 170 7.08 -14.83 6.45
N MET A 171 6.72 -13.94 5.52
CA MET A 171 5.47 -13.99 4.77
C MET A 171 5.80 -14.30 3.30
N LYS A 172 4.81 -14.77 2.53
CA LYS A 172 5.01 -15.02 1.09
C LYS A 172 5.20 -13.71 0.32
N GLY A 173 4.63 -12.62 0.82
CA GLY A 173 4.78 -11.28 0.25
C GLY A 173 4.82 -10.17 1.30
N ASP A 174 5.61 -9.15 0.99
CA ASP A 174 5.81 -7.97 1.83
C ASP A 174 5.15 -6.76 1.16
N ILE A 175 4.15 -6.17 1.79
CA ILE A 175 3.49 -4.97 1.28
C ILE A 175 4.44 -3.77 1.45
N ASP A 176 4.85 -3.18 0.32
CA ASP A 176 5.70 -1.99 0.29
C ASP A 176 4.85 -0.71 0.27
N ASP A 177 3.87 -0.65 -0.65
CA ASP A 177 2.95 0.46 -0.76
C ASP A 177 1.50 0.04 -0.55
N GLY A 178 0.72 0.93 0.07
CA GLY A 178 -0.68 0.64 0.38
C GLY A 178 -0.90 -0.17 1.65
N CYS A 179 0.02 -0.15 2.62
CA CYS A 179 -0.16 -0.83 3.92
C CYS A 179 -1.48 -0.44 4.62
N MET A 180 -1.77 0.87 4.76
CA MET A 180 -3.00 1.32 5.44
C MET A 180 -4.27 0.88 4.70
N ARG A 181 -4.25 0.96 3.36
CA ARG A 181 -5.34 0.50 2.49
C ARG A 181 -5.57 -1.01 2.63
N SER A 182 -4.48 -1.78 2.65
CA SER A 182 -4.51 -3.23 2.83
C SER A 182 -5.07 -3.61 4.19
N ILE A 183 -4.70 -2.89 5.25
CA ILE A 183 -5.25 -3.10 6.59
C ILE A 183 -6.75 -2.79 6.59
N ALA A 184 -7.18 -1.64 6.03
CA ALA A 184 -8.59 -1.30 5.94
C ALA A 184 -9.40 -2.37 5.19
N LEU A 185 -8.88 -2.87 4.06
CA LEU A 185 -9.51 -3.95 3.28
C LEU A 185 -9.63 -5.25 4.09
N ALA A 186 -8.61 -5.62 4.85
CA ALA A 186 -8.68 -6.80 5.71
C ALA A 186 -9.67 -6.60 6.88
N ILE A 187 -9.76 -5.40 7.46
CA ILE A 187 -10.77 -5.06 8.49
C ILE A 187 -12.19 -5.16 7.92
N SER A 188 -12.41 -4.74 6.68
CA SER A 188 -13.72 -4.86 6.02
C SER A 188 -14.08 -6.28 5.56
N GLY A 189 -13.27 -7.29 5.92
CA GLY A 189 -13.55 -8.70 5.67
C GLY A 189 -13.00 -9.23 4.35
N LYS A 190 -12.21 -8.45 3.58
CA LYS A 190 -11.57 -8.98 2.37
C LYS A 190 -10.52 -10.03 2.74
N LYS A 191 -10.74 -11.26 2.27
CA LYS A 191 -9.81 -12.39 2.43
C LYS A 191 -8.76 -12.46 1.31
N ILE A 192 -9.09 -11.94 0.13
CA ILE A 192 -8.23 -11.89 -1.06
C ILE A 192 -8.12 -10.44 -1.52
N LEU A 193 -6.90 -10.03 -1.88
CA LEU A 193 -6.60 -8.71 -2.44
C LEU A 193 -6.00 -8.83 -3.84
N TYR A 194 -6.44 -7.95 -4.75
CA TYR A 194 -5.76 -7.64 -5.99
C TYR A 194 -4.58 -6.71 -5.73
N VAL A 195 -3.42 -7.04 -6.29
CA VAL A 195 -2.15 -6.38 -6.00
C VAL A 195 -1.21 -6.36 -7.21
N TYR A 196 -0.23 -5.46 -7.20
CA TYR A 196 0.99 -5.61 -8.00
C TYR A 196 2.01 -6.44 -7.25
N ILE A 197 2.56 -7.48 -7.89
CA ILE A 197 3.53 -8.42 -7.32
C ILE A 197 4.87 -8.27 -8.03
N GLY A 198 5.91 -7.93 -7.28
CA GLY A 198 7.29 -7.86 -7.75
C GLY A 198 8.06 -9.15 -7.46
N PHE A 199 8.68 -9.71 -8.49
CA PHE A 199 9.66 -10.79 -8.38
C PHE A 199 11.03 -10.29 -8.86
N PRO A 200 12.14 -10.57 -8.14
CA PRO A 200 13.46 -10.14 -8.59
C PRO A 200 13.74 -10.59 -10.03
N LYS A 201 14.37 -9.71 -10.80
CA LYS A 201 14.98 -10.13 -12.06
C LYS A 201 16.10 -11.14 -11.74
N LYS A 202 16.21 -12.20 -12.55
CA LYS A 202 17.36 -13.11 -12.49
C LYS A 202 18.61 -12.34 -12.89
#